data_AF-X1PYN5-F1
#
_entry.id   AF-X1PYN5-F1
#
_cell.length_a   1.000
_cell.length_b   1.000
_cell.length_c   1.000
_cell.angle_alpha   90.00
_cell.angle_beta   90.00
_cell.angle_gamma   90.00
#
_symmetry.space_group_name_H-M   'P 1'
#
loop_
_entity.id
_entity.type
_entity.pdbx_description
1 polymer ?
#
loop_
_entity_poly.entity_id
_entity_poly.type
_entity_poly.pdbx_seq_one_letter_code
_entity_poly.pdbx_strand_id
1 'polypeptide(L)'
;MRIVGHSVFINSDNVEKIIEGAEVVVDALDNLPSRFVLQKACRNLKIPLVHGAIAGFNGQLTTIFPEDKGLELIYGSDRDLPEHGSEAELGAPTVIPALIASLEAQEVIKILLKRGKLFR
;
A
#
# COMPACT_ATOMS: atom_id res chain seq x y z
N MET A 1 10.43 3.76 -21.62
CA MET A 1 9.57 3.53 -20.44
C MET A 1 8.36 2.72 -20.90
N ARG A 2 8.06 1.59 -20.25
CA ARG A 2 6.87 0.78 -20.52
C ARG A 2 5.85 1.05 -19.41
N ILE A 3 4.61 1.32 -19.78
CA ILE A 3 3.50 1.51 -18.85
C ILE A 3 2.44 0.49 -19.22
N VAL A 4 1.93 -0.25 -18.23
CA VAL A 4 0.86 -1.24 -18.42
C VAL A 4 -0.28 -0.85 -17.48
N GLY A 5 -1.46 -0.61 -18.04
CA GLY A 5 -2.65 -0.27 -17.30
C GLY A 5 -3.61 -1.46 -17.21
N HIS A 6 -4.28 -1.60 -16.06
CA HIS A 6 -5.29 -2.61 -15.82
C HIS A 6 -6.60 -1.91 -15.43
N SER A 7 -7.65 -2.01 -16.25
CA SER A 7 -8.96 -1.43 -15.96
C SER A 7 -9.86 -2.45 -15.26
N VAL A 8 -9.41 -2.91 -14.09
CA VAL A 8 -10.11 -3.87 -13.23
C VAL A 8 -9.83 -3.52 -11.77
N PHE A 9 -10.78 -3.77 -10.88
CA PHE A 9 -10.51 -3.76 -9.44
C PHE A 9 -9.67 -4.98 -9.06
N ILE A 10 -8.76 -4.80 -8.10
CA ILE A 10 -8.02 -5.93 -7.55
C ILE A 10 -8.92 -6.75 -6.61
N ASN A 11 -8.73 -8.05 -6.61
CA ASN A 11 -9.34 -8.98 -5.67
C ASN A 11 -8.41 -10.20 -5.49
N SER A 12 -8.80 -11.14 -4.64
CA SER A 12 -8.01 -12.35 -4.36
C SER A 12 -7.66 -13.17 -5.60
N ASP A 13 -8.45 -13.07 -6.67
CA ASP A 13 -8.37 -13.95 -7.83
C ASP A 13 -7.45 -13.38 -8.92
N ASN A 14 -7.23 -12.06 -8.92
CA ASN A 14 -6.47 -11.38 -9.97
C ASN A 14 -5.20 -10.67 -9.48
N VAL A 15 -5.11 -10.33 -8.20
CA VAL A 15 -4.06 -9.43 -7.70
C VAL A 15 -2.65 -9.99 -7.91
N GLU A 16 -2.44 -11.28 -7.65
CA GLU A 16 -1.13 -11.91 -7.79
C GLU A 16 -0.64 -11.87 -9.23
N LYS A 17 -1.53 -12.11 -10.19
CA LYS A 17 -1.20 -12.03 -11.62
C LYS A 17 -0.90 -10.60 -12.07
N ILE A 18 -1.57 -9.61 -11.49
CA ILE A 18 -1.34 -8.19 -11.83
C ILE A 18 0.02 -7.72 -11.36
N ILE A 19 0.44 -8.12 -10.16
CA ILE A 19 1.72 -7.68 -9.55
C ILE A 19 2.89 -8.62 -9.82
N GLU A 20 2.67 -9.70 -10.58
CA GLU A 20 3.69 -10.70 -10.89
C GLU A 20 4.91 -10.06 -11.56
N GLY A 21 6.11 -10.35 -11.03
CA GLY A 21 7.38 -9.82 -11.54
C GLY A 21 7.72 -8.41 -11.07
N ALA A 22 6.89 -7.77 -10.23
CA ALA A 22 7.24 -6.50 -9.61
C ALA A 22 8.35 -6.67 -8.55
N GLU A 23 9.29 -5.73 -8.49
CA GLU A 23 10.33 -5.70 -7.45
C GLU A 23 9.84 -5.02 -6.15
N VAL A 24 8.83 -4.17 -6.27
CA VAL A 24 8.17 -3.46 -5.17
C VAL A 24 6.76 -3.05 -5.62
N VAL A 25 5.81 -3.13 -4.70
CA VAL A 25 4.41 -2.70 -4.91
C VAL A 25 4.14 -1.48 -4.05
N VAL A 26 3.33 -0.55 -4.55
CA VAL A 26 2.86 0.62 -3.82
C VAL A 26 1.35 0.52 -3.64
N ASP A 27 0.88 0.68 -2.41
CA ASP A 27 -0.54 0.71 -2.05
C ASP A 27 -1.05 2.15 -2.00
N ALA A 28 -1.80 2.51 -3.03
CA ALA A 28 -2.55 3.76 -3.13
C ALA A 28 -4.07 3.50 -3.17
N LEU A 29 -4.55 2.49 -2.43
CA LEU A 29 -5.94 2.06 -2.43
C LEU A 29 -6.78 2.87 -1.42
N ASP A 30 -8.06 3.01 -1.73
CA ASP A 30 -9.04 3.83 -1.00
C ASP A 30 -9.96 3.04 -0.06
N ASN A 31 -9.71 1.73 0.11
CA ASN A 31 -10.53 0.87 0.95
C ASN A 31 -9.67 -0.19 1.64
N LEU A 32 -9.98 -0.49 2.91
CA LEU A 32 -9.17 -1.40 3.73
C LEU A 32 -9.16 -2.85 3.21
N PRO A 33 -10.28 -3.45 2.76
CA PRO A 33 -10.27 -4.83 2.27
C PRO A 33 -9.27 -5.06 1.12
N SER A 34 -9.21 -4.13 0.15
CA SER A 34 -8.28 -4.24 -0.98
C SER A 34 -6.82 -4.14 -0.53
N ARG A 35 -6.52 -3.35 0.51
CA ARG A 35 -5.16 -3.26 1.08
C ARG A 35 -4.70 -4.59 1.67
N PHE A 36 -5.58 -5.29 2.38
CA PHE A 36 -5.27 -6.61 2.93
C PHE A 36 -5.12 -7.68 1.84
N VAL A 37 -5.95 -7.64 0.80
CA VAL A 37 -5.79 -8.47 -0.41
C VAL A 37 -4.43 -8.23 -1.06
N LEU A 38 -4.03 -6.97 -1.25
CA LEU A 38 -2.74 -6.61 -1.84
C LEU A 38 -1.56 -7.05 -0.96
N GLN A 39 -1.61 -6.80 0.35
CA GLN A 39 -0.57 -7.24 1.27
C GLN A 39 -0.40 -8.77 1.25
N LYS A 40 -1.51 -9.52 1.23
CA LYS A 40 -1.47 -10.98 1.17
C LYS A 40 -0.78 -11.46 -0.11
N ALA A 41 -1.10 -10.86 -1.25
CA ALA A 41 -0.47 -11.15 -2.53
C ALA A 41 1.04 -10.85 -2.52
N CYS A 42 1.44 -9.68 -1.99
CA CYS A 42 2.85 -9.31 -1.80
C CYS A 42 3.60 -10.31 -0.91
N ARG A 43 2.98 -10.75 0.20
CA ARG A 43 3.54 -11.78 1.09
C ARG A 43 3.73 -13.13 0.39
N ASN A 44 2.79 -13.53 -0.46
CA ASN A 44 2.84 -14.78 -1.21
C ASN A 44 3.95 -14.75 -2.27
N LEU A 45 4.04 -13.66 -3.02
CA LEU A 45 5.02 -13.47 -4.10
C LEU A 45 6.40 -12.98 -3.61
N LYS A 46 6.56 -12.73 -2.31
CA LYS A 46 7.80 -12.22 -1.69
C LYS A 46 8.22 -10.85 -2.20
N ILE A 47 7.24 -9.98 -2.43
CA ILE A 47 7.44 -8.61 -2.91
C ILE A 47 7.22 -7.64 -1.73
N PRO A 48 8.14 -6.68 -1.47
CA PRO A 48 7.90 -5.63 -0.48
C PRO A 48 6.76 -4.71 -0.92
N LEU A 49 5.97 -4.26 0.04
CA LEU A 49 4.85 -3.33 -0.13
C LEU A 49 5.18 -1.99 0.52
N VAL A 50 5.06 -0.89 -0.21
CA VAL A 50 5.05 0.45 0.35
C VAL A 50 3.60 0.86 0.54
N HIS A 51 3.20 1.13 1.78
CA HIS A 51 1.84 1.47 2.15
C HIS A 51 1.71 2.94 2.52
N GLY A 52 0.80 3.65 1.84
CA GLY A 52 0.35 4.98 2.18
C GLY A 52 -1.12 5.00 2.61
N ALA A 53 -1.45 5.83 3.59
CA ALA A 53 -2.83 6.15 3.95
C ALA A 53 -2.96 7.61 4.39
N ILE A 54 -4.16 8.16 4.26
CA ILE A 54 -4.46 9.55 4.62
C ILE A 54 -5.81 9.61 5.33
N ALA A 55 -5.99 10.57 6.23
CA ALA A 55 -7.28 10.92 6.81
C ALA A 55 -7.24 12.35 7.36
N GLY A 56 -8.01 13.26 6.76
CA GLY A 56 -7.95 14.68 7.05
C GLY A 56 -6.54 15.24 6.83
N PHE A 57 -6.00 15.92 7.83
CA PHE A 57 -4.65 16.50 7.78
C PHE A 57 -3.53 15.52 8.14
N ASN A 58 -3.84 14.23 8.33
CA ASN A 58 -2.88 13.22 8.72
C ASN A 58 -2.55 12.29 7.57
N GLY A 59 -1.28 11.92 7.46
CA GLY A 59 -0.80 10.92 6.53
C GLY A 59 0.02 9.86 7.26
N GLN A 60 -0.01 8.66 6.70
CA GLN A 60 0.68 7.48 7.18
C GLN A 60 1.51 6.89 6.05
N LEU A 61 2.69 6.38 6.41
CA LEU A 61 3.61 5.71 5.51
C LEU A 61 4.31 4.58 6.27
N THR A 62 4.37 3.40 5.67
CA THR A 62 5.25 2.33 6.14
C THR A 62 5.62 1.40 4.99
N THR A 63 6.77 0.75 5.09
CA THR A 63 7.22 -0.30 4.19
C THR A 63 7.05 -1.65 4.88
N ILE A 64 6.31 -2.55 4.25
CA ILE A 64 5.94 -3.86 4.77
C ILE A 64 6.63 -4.93 3.93
N PHE A 65 7.48 -5.73 4.56
CA PHE A 65 8.12 -6.86 3.91
C PHE A 65 7.31 -8.15 4.12
N PRO A 66 7.55 -9.20 3.31
CA PRO A 66 6.77 -10.44 3.36
C PRO A 66 6.69 -11.12 4.74
N GLU A 67 7.69 -10.92 5.60
CA GLU A 67 7.74 -11.44 6.97
C GLU A 67 6.95 -10.62 8.00
N ASP A 68 6.66 -9.35 7.71
CA ASP A 68 6.06 -8.42 8.67
C ASP A 68 4.58 -8.70 8.88
N LYS A 69 4.09 -8.55 10.13
CA LYS A 69 2.64 -8.56 10.41
C LYS A 69 1.88 -7.49 9.60
N GLY A 70 2.55 -6.39 9.27
CA GLY A 70 2.06 -5.37 8.35
C GLY A 70 0.78 -4.67 8.84
N LEU A 71 -0.21 -4.53 7.96
CA LEU A 71 -1.47 -3.83 8.18
C LEU A 71 -2.23 -4.30 9.43
N GLU A 72 -2.04 -5.54 9.88
CA GLU A 72 -2.66 -6.03 11.11
C GLU A 72 -2.24 -5.22 12.36
N LEU A 73 -1.02 -4.69 12.38
CA LEU A 73 -0.54 -3.85 13.48
C LEU A 73 -1.15 -2.44 13.47
N ILE A 74 -1.72 -2.02 12.35
CA ILE A 74 -2.27 -0.68 12.13
C ILE A 74 -3.79 -0.72 12.29
N TYR A 75 -4.44 -1.66 11.62
CA TYR A 75 -5.89 -1.72 11.48
C TYR A 75 -6.54 -2.87 12.25
N GLY A 76 -5.74 -3.76 12.86
CA GLY A 76 -6.25 -4.98 13.49
C GLY A 76 -6.50 -6.11 12.50
N SER A 77 -7.20 -7.15 12.94
CA SER A 77 -7.44 -8.35 12.12
C SER A 77 -8.43 -8.11 10.98
N ASP A 78 -8.22 -8.79 9.84
CA ASP A 78 -9.05 -8.77 8.63
C ASP A 78 -10.50 -9.30 8.82
N ARG A 79 -10.91 -9.70 10.04
CA ARG A 79 -12.22 -10.31 10.27
C ARG A 79 -13.37 -9.31 10.25
N ASP A 80 -13.12 -8.06 10.64
CA ASP A 80 -14.14 -7.02 10.83
C ASP A 80 -13.63 -5.64 10.34
N LEU A 81 -12.97 -5.60 9.19
CA LEU A 81 -12.50 -4.33 8.63
C LEU A 81 -13.68 -3.48 8.11
N PRO A 82 -13.74 -2.18 8.45
CA PRO A 82 -14.66 -1.28 7.79
C PRO A 82 -14.27 -1.12 6.30
N GLU A 83 -15.24 -0.81 5.45
CA GLU A 83 -15.00 -0.64 4.02
C GLU A 83 -14.04 0.53 3.74
N HIS A 84 -14.23 1.64 4.45
CA HIS A 84 -13.40 2.84 4.37
C HIS A 84 -12.75 3.17 5.71
N GLY A 85 -11.62 3.88 5.67
CA GLY A 85 -11.00 4.43 6.86
C GLY A 85 -11.61 5.77 7.28
N SER A 86 -10.95 6.45 8.23
CA SER A 86 -11.41 7.72 8.78
C SER A 86 -11.45 8.87 7.76
N GLU A 87 -10.84 8.71 6.59
CA GLU A 87 -10.94 9.64 5.46
C GLU A 87 -12.37 9.85 4.96
N ALA A 88 -13.27 8.88 5.15
CA ALA A 88 -14.67 9.01 4.77
C ALA A 88 -15.37 10.15 5.52
N GLU A 89 -14.98 10.40 6.77
CA GLU A 89 -15.52 11.48 7.60
C GLU A 89 -14.65 12.73 7.58
N LEU A 90 -13.33 12.56 7.64
CA LEU A 90 -12.36 13.65 7.77
C LEU A 90 -11.97 14.30 6.43
N GLY A 91 -12.32 13.65 5.32
CA GLY A 91 -11.93 14.06 3.97
C GLY A 91 -10.43 13.91 3.69
N ALA A 92 -10.01 14.46 2.55
CA ALA A 92 -8.65 14.33 2.02
C ALA A 92 -8.18 15.66 1.40
N PRO A 93 -7.74 16.66 2.19
CA PRO A 93 -7.15 17.87 1.66
C PRO A 93 -5.97 17.55 0.74
N THR A 94 -5.95 18.11 -0.47
CA THR A 94 -5.07 17.71 -1.58
C THR A 94 -3.58 17.64 -1.27
N VAL A 95 -3.11 18.43 -0.30
CA VAL A 95 -1.69 18.49 0.09
C VAL A 95 -1.21 17.19 0.72
N ILE A 96 -2.05 16.53 1.53
CA ILE A 96 -1.65 15.33 2.28
C ILE A 96 -1.43 14.13 1.36
N PRO A 97 -2.34 13.78 0.42
CA PRO A 97 -2.09 12.74 -0.59
C PRO A 97 -0.82 13.00 -1.40
N ALA A 98 -0.56 14.25 -1.82
CA ALA A 98 0.64 14.60 -2.59
C ALA A 98 1.94 14.40 -1.78
N LEU A 99 1.92 14.74 -0.49
CA LEU A 99 3.03 14.51 0.42
C LEU A 99 3.28 13.01 0.61
N ILE A 100 2.24 12.22 0.90
CA ILE A 100 2.37 10.78 1.11
C ILE A 100 2.85 10.07 -0.15
N ALA A 101 2.27 10.37 -1.32
CA ALA A 101 2.72 9.81 -2.59
C ALA A 101 4.21 10.11 -2.89
N SER A 102 4.69 11.31 -2.52
CA SER A 102 6.11 11.66 -2.67
C SER A 102 7.01 10.81 -1.77
N LEU A 103 6.55 10.52 -0.55
CA LEU A 103 7.30 9.67 0.37
C LEU A 103 7.23 8.18 -0.02
N GLU A 104 6.10 7.71 -0.56
CA GLU A 104 5.98 6.36 -1.11
C GLU A 104 6.95 6.14 -2.27
N ALA A 105 7.03 7.10 -3.21
CA ALA A 105 8.02 7.07 -4.28
C ALA A 105 9.46 7.06 -3.75
N GLN A 106 9.73 7.79 -2.66
CA GLN A 106 11.03 7.78 -2.00
C GLN A 106 11.36 6.42 -1.36
N GLU A 107 10.39 5.72 -0.75
CA GLU A 107 10.58 4.35 -0.25
C GLU A 107 10.92 3.39 -1.40
N VAL A 108 10.20 3.46 -2.52
CA VAL A 108 10.47 2.66 -3.73
C VAL A 108 11.91 2.83 -4.18
N ILE A 109 12.39 4.08 -4.29
CA ILE A 109 13.78 4.35 -4.69
C ILE A 109 14.78 3.73 -3.71
N LYS A 110 14.52 3.83 -2.39
CA LYS A 110 15.39 3.24 -1.36
C LYS A 110 15.46 1.72 -1.44
N ILE A 111 14.32 1.08 -1.69
CA ILE A 111 14.22 -0.39 -1.88
C ILE A 111 15.01 -0.82 -3.11
N LEU A 112 14.74 -0.22 -4.28
CA LEU A 112 15.39 -0.59 -5.54
C LEU A 112 16.90 -0.36 -5.52
N LEU A 113 17.35 0.74 -4.92
CA LEU A 113 18.78 1.05 -4.79
C LEU A 113 19.47 0.37 -3.60
N LYS A 114 18.70 -0.28 -2.72
CA LYS A 114 19.19 -0.87 -1.45
C LYS A 114 19.98 0.14 -0.61
N ARG A 115 19.46 1.36 -0.47
CA ARG A 115 20.13 2.48 0.19
C ARG A 115 19.20 3.25 1.11
N GLY A 116 19.77 3.83 2.17
CA GLY A 116 19.04 4.62 3.15
C GLY A 116 18.31 3.77 4.20
N LYS A 117 17.67 4.44 5.15
CA LYS A 117 16.83 3.80 6.18
C LYS A 117 15.37 3.85 5.72
N LEU A 118 14.70 2.71 5.70
CA LEU A 118 13.27 2.58 5.37
C LEU A 118 12.39 3.03 6.54
N PHE A 119 11.16 3.45 6.23
CA PHE A 119 10.11 3.63 7.23
C PHE A 119 9.47 2.27 7.50
N ARG A 120 9.74 1.66 8.66
CA ARG A 120 9.20 0.36 9.08
C ARG A 120 8.98 0.35 10.59
#